data_AF-A0A074YNM9-F1
#
_entry.id   AF-A0A074YNM9-F1
#
_cell.length_a   1.000
_cell.length_b   1.000
_cell.length_c   1.000
_cell.angle_alpha   90.00
_cell.angle_beta   90.00
_cell.angle_gamma   90.00
#
_symmetry.space_group_name_H-M   'P 1'
#
loop_
_entity.id
_entity.type
_entity.pdbx_description
1 polymer ?
#
loop_
_entity_poly.entity_id
_entity_poly.type
_entity_poly.pdbx_seq_one_letter_code
_entity_poly.pdbx_strand_id
1 'polypeptide(L)'
;MSGDAFLARMALGRSLYEPVLEDAARPSPFIGSTGQQYNARGEPMCPATIRHNEAMIAAKNQVLAAVGVCEKRDEIIDQLDEELVDDTQRVKFTDEEWRIIKEGEDDYGELIRMTAETLRNILTWWVMSLRRRLQVGFVSSNLSFTDVLSGEWKSLTGNGVLGAIRFLTVGGLPEVISQLFLTFADWYLGEQVLKVSKKVIRLKASTEKRFLLLRCVNYGYKAMNALLHLSVYSLSSFSCLQQLGLISSASLLPPASWLLPWRPSSPLRWAFLNEETNGGLELRGLLRSPAVMWLTMSLSQHSASSAYGHVPLFEYNCILGPHKPTLPPQPETSETDLLTPFSRLRDKTLQLLGWAPAPTVQELAIQDLTSELSVRNHTRRTERPQHHTATRYRVTELSTLPSNLLALNLDYLFWAILLLPLETLHLRGLATAFSSSSAARSGITDGMSVGMLPPSPITRMSRANKIGLCLALEFTLDTAVWGGAYLWAKYIGTTRYHWGRT
;
A
#
# COMPACT_ATOMS: atom_id res chain seq x y z
N MET A 1 -7.89 -47.13 8.58
CA MET A 1 -7.74 -47.44 7.13
C MET A 1 -6.49 -48.30 7.00
N SER A 2 -6.59 -49.50 6.42
CA SER A 2 -5.41 -50.37 6.21
C SER A 2 -4.46 -49.74 5.17
N GLY A 3 -3.15 -49.89 5.36
CA GLY A 3 -2.13 -49.32 4.46
C GLY A 3 -2.26 -49.80 3.01
N ASP A 4 -2.80 -51.00 2.80
CA ASP A 4 -3.03 -51.57 1.47
C ASP A 4 -4.15 -50.85 0.72
N ALA A 5 -5.20 -50.41 1.42
CA ALA A 5 -6.27 -49.60 0.82
C ALA A 5 -5.80 -48.19 0.45
N PHE A 6 -4.78 -47.69 1.14
CA PHE A 6 -4.14 -46.41 0.83
C PHE A 6 -3.24 -46.53 -0.41
N LEU A 7 -2.41 -47.56 -0.49
CA LEU A 7 -1.55 -47.81 -1.65
C LEU A 7 -2.36 -48.11 -2.91
N ALA A 8 -3.44 -48.89 -2.80
CA ALA A 8 -4.34 -49.16 -3.91
C ALA A 8 -5.01 -47.90 -4.44
N ARG A 9 -5.40 -46.95 -3.57
CA ARG A 9 -5.98 -45.67 -3.98
C ARG A 9 -5.00 -44.78 -4.73
N MET A 10 -3.75 -44.68 -4.28
CA MET A 10 -2.71 -43.96 -5.01
C MET A 10 -2.35 -44.62 -6.34
N ALA A 11 -2.27 -45.95 -6.39
CA ALA A 11 -2.00 -46.69 -7.62
C ALA A 11 -3.10 -46.52 -8.68
N LEU A 12 -4.35 -46.31 -8.24
CA LEU A 12 -5.51 -46.04 -9.09
C LEU A 12 -5.73 -44.54 -9.39
N GLY A 13 -4.82 -43.67 -8.94
CA GLY A 13 -4.88 -42.22 -9.22
C GLY A 13 -6.04 -41.48 -8.54
N ARG A 14 -6.66 -42.05 -7.50
CA ARG A 14 -7.81 -41.45 -6.81
C ARG A 14 -7.39 -40.50 -5.70
N SER A 15 -8.15 -39.42 -5.51
CA SER A 15 -7.83 -38.41 -4.49
C SER A 15 -8.22 -38.87 -3.08
N LEU A 16 -7.52 -38.36 -2.06
CA LEU A 16 -7.75 -38.69 -0.65
C LEU A 16 -9.13 -38.29 -0.10
N TYR A 17 -9.82 -37.38 -0.78
CA TYR A 17 -11.10 -36.81 -0.35
C TYR A 17 -12.31 -37.38 -1.10
N GLU A 18 -12.09 -38.36 -1.98
CA GLU A 18 -13.18 -38.99 -2.72
C GLU A 18 -13.96 -39.95 -1.79
N PRO A 19 -15.27 -39.69 -1.54
CA PRO A 19 -16.06 -40.51 -0.62
C PRO A 19 -16.16 -41.95 -1.11
N VAL A 20 -16.05 -42.91 -0.18
CA VAL A 20 -16.28 -44.33 -0.47
C VAL A 20 -17.75 -44.47 -0.83
N LEU A 21 -18.07 -44.85 -2.07
CA LEU A 21 -19.39 -45.35 -2.40
C LEU A 21 -19.56 -46.68 -1.66
N GLU A 22 -20.25 -46.64 -0.51
CA GLU A 22 -20.73 -47.85 0.16
C GLU A 22 -21.74 -48.56 -0.74
N ASP A 23 -21.60 -49.88 -0.82
CA ASP A 23 -22.33 -50.79 -1.69
C ASP A 23 -23.85 -50.62 -1.61
N ALA A 24 -24.44 -49.95 -2.61
CA ALA A 24 -25.85 -50.06 -2.90
C ALA A 24 -26.10 -51.26 -3.83
N ALA A 25 -26.49 -52.37 -3.20
CA ALA A 25 -27.41 -53.41 -3.64
C ALA A 25 -27.28 -54.02 -5.07
N ARG A 26 -27.30 -55.36 -5.06
CA ARG A 26 -27.38 -56.34 -6.16
C ARG A 26 -28.03 -55.88 -7.49
N PRO A 27 -27.52 -56.40 -8.63
CA PRO A 27 -27.87 -55.92 -9.97
C PRO A 27 -29.24 -56.41 -10.44
N SER A 28 -30.06 -55.48 -10.93
CA SER A 28 -31.15 -55.78 -11.87
C SER A 28 -30.54 -56.08 -13.24
N PRO A 29 -31.02 -57.07 -14.01
CA PRO A 29 -30.47 -57.40 -15.32
C PRO A 29 -30.94 -56.35 -16.34
N PHE A 30 -30.25 -55.21 -16.39
CA PHE A 30 -30.34 -54.31 -17.52
C PHE A 30 -29.56 -54.92 -18.67
N ILE A 31 -30.29 -55.49 -19.61
CA ILE A 31 -29.84 -55.73 -20.98
C ILE A 31 -29.58 -54.33 -21.58
N GLY A 32 -28.34 -53.90 -21.51
CA GLY A 32 -27.84 -52.67 -22.11
C GLY A 32 -26.35 -52.86 -22.35
N SER A 33 -25.98 -53.07 -23.61
CA SER A 33 -24.63 -53.32 -24.11
C SER A 33 -23.55 -52.42 -23.48
N THR A 34 -22.88 -52.87 -22.42
CA THR A 34 -21.60 -52.30 -21.96
C THR A 34 -20.48 -52.98 -22.74
N GLY A 35 -20.38 -52.64 -24.03
CA GLY A 35 -19.22 -53.00 -24.83
C GLY A 35 -18.01 -52.19 -24.34
N GLN A 36 -16.98 -52.89 -23.86
CA GLN A 36 -15.66 -52.31 -23.59
C GLN A 36 -15.18 -51.63 -24.89
N GLN A 37 -15.01 -50.32 -24.86
CA GLN A 37 -14.60 -49.56 -26.03
C GLN A 37 -13.10 -49.70 -26.22
N TYR A 38 -12.64 -49.95 -27.45
CA TYR A 38 -11.22 -50.07 -27.78
C TYR A 38 -10.82 -48.95 -28.72
N ASN A 39 -9.58 -48.45 -28.62
CA ASN A 39 -9.04 -47.50 -29.59
C ASN A 39 -8.74 -48.19 -30.94
N ALA A 40 -8.34 -47.42 -31.96
CA ALA A 40 -7.97 -47.94 -33.28
C ALA A 40 -6.79 -48.95 -33.26
N ARG A 41 -6.10 -49.10 -32.12
CA ARG A 41 -5.03 -50.07 -31.89
C ARG A 41 -5.46 -51.27 -31.03
N GLY A 42 -6.73 -51.35 -30.63
CA GLY A 42 -7.27 -52.46 -29.85
C GLY A 42 -7.01 -52.37 -28.34
N GLU A 43 -6.66 -51.20 -27.80
CA GLU A 43 -6.47 -51.00 -26.36
C GLU A 43 -7.76 -50.49 -25.71
N PRO A 44 -8.14 -50.99 -24.51
CA PRO A 44 -9.37 -50.62 -23.86
C PRO A 44 -9.35 -49.15 -23.42
N MET A 45 -10.27 -48.35 -23.92
CA MET A 45 -10.47 -46.95 -23.54
C MET A 45 -11.66 -46.81 -22.60
N CYS A 46 -11.40 -46.21 -21.43
CA CYS A 46 -12.44 -45.74 -20.55
C CYS A 46 -12.73 -44.26 -20.88
N PRO A 47 -13.90 -43.92 -21.48
CA PRO A 47 -14.23 -42.54 -21.82
C PRO A 47 -14.32 -41.62 -20.60
N ALA A 48 -14.61 -42.17 -19.41
CA ALA A 48 -14.59 -41.39 -18.16
C ALA A 48 -13.17 -40.94 -17.79
N THR A 49 -12.16 -41.77 -18.00
CA THR A 49 -10.75 -41.43 -17.74
C THR A 49 -10.24 -40.38 -18.72
N ILE A 50 -10.66 -40.46 -19.99
CA ILE A 50 -10.30 -39.46 -21.01
C ILE A 50 -10.86 -38.09 -20.62
N ARG A 51 -12.15 -38.01 -20.27
CA ARG A 51 -12.78 -36.76 -19.81
C ARG A 51 -12.11 -36.19 -18.56
N HIS A 52 -11.71 -37.06 -17.63
CA HIS A 52 -11.01 -36.62 -16.41
C HIS A 52 -9.62 -36.07 -16.74
N ASN A 53 -8.87 -36.72 -17.63
CA ASN A 53 -7.57 -36.23 -18.09
C ASN A 53 -7.70 -34.91 -18.86
N GLU A 54 -8.71 -34.77 -19.71
CA GLU A 54 -9.03 -33.51 -20.40
C GLU A 54 -9.35 -32.39 -19.41
N ALA A 55 -10.16 -32.67 -18.38
CA ALA A 55 -10.47 -31.70 -17.33
C ALA A 55 -9.22 -31.30 -16.52
N MET A 56 -8.32 -32.26 -16.24
CA MET A 56 -7.07 -32.00 -15.52
C MET A 56 -6.10 -31.16 -16.35
N ILE A 57 -6.01 -31.41 -17.66
CA ILE A 57 -5.22 -30.61 -18.60
C ILE A 57 -5.81 -29.20 -18.70
N ALA A 58 -7.13 -29.07 -18.81
CA ALA A 58 -7.82 -27.78 -18.82
C ALA A 58 -7.56 -26.98 -17.54
N ALA A 59 -7.62 -27.63 -16.36
CA ALA A 59 -7.31 -27.00 -15.08
C ALA A 59 -5.84 -26.56 -14.99
N LYS A 60 -4.89 -27.39 -15.45
CA LYS A 60 -3.46 -27.02 -15.52
C LYS A 60 -3.23 -25.82 -16.44
N ASN A 61 -3.89 -25.81 -17.60
CA ASN A 61 -3.80 -24.69 -18.54
C ASN A 61 -4.44 -23.41 -17.97
N GLN A 62 -5.51 -23.52 -17.20
CA GLN A 62 -6.09 -22.38 -16.46
C GLN A 62 -5.13 -21.82 -15.41
N VAL A 63 -4.43 -22.68 -14.67
CA VAL A 63 -3.42 -22.25 -13.70
C VAL A 63 -2.23 -21.59 -14.42
N LEU A 64 -1.74 -22.17 -15.51
CA LEU A 64 -0.68 -21.56 -16.32
C LEU A 64 -1.12 -20.23 -16.94
N ALA A 65 -2.39 -20.07 -17.29
CA ALA A 65 -2.95 -18.80 -17.74
C ALA A 65 -3.08 -17.76 -16.65
N ALA A 66 -3.51 -18.16 -15.45
CA ALA A 66 -3.54 -17.27 -14.29
C ALA A 66 -2.14 -16.79 -13.88
N VAL A 67 -1.12 -17.65 -14.03
CA VAL A 67 0.29 -17.33 -13.77
C VAL A 67 0.94 -16.57 -14.94
N GLY A 68 0.23 -16.37 -16.06
CA GLY A 68 0.72 -15.62 -17.23
C GLY A 68 1.73 -16.40 -18.10
N VAL A 69 1.78 -17.72 -17.98
CA VAL A 69 2.69 -18.60 -18.72
C VAL A 69 2.08 -19.06 -20.06
N CYS A 70 0.75 -19.16 -20.16
CA CYS A 70 0.04 -19.54 -21.39
C CYS A 70 -1.27 -18.76 -21.54
N GLU A 71 -1.61 -18.24 -22.72
CA GLU A 71 -2.91 -17.58 -22.92
C GLU A 71 -3.92 -18.53 -23.56
N LYS A 72 -5.20 -18.37 -23.19
CA LYS A 72 -6.29 -19.16 -23.78
C LYS A 72 -6.60 -18.58 -25.16
N ARG A 73 -6.60 -19.43 -26.18
CA ARG A 73 -7.06 -19.09 -27.53
C ARG A 73 -8.59 -19.13 -27.55
N ASP A 74 -9.25 -18.00 -27.74
CA ASP A 74 -10.71 -17.89 -27.72
C ASP A 74 -11.30 -18.03 -29.13
N GLU A 75 -11.77 -19.24 -29.46
CA GLU A 75 -12.36 -19.59 -30.78
C GLU A 75 -13.62 -18.79 -31.13
N ILE A 76 -14.30 -18.21 -30.14
CA ILE A 76 -15.51 -17.39 -30.32
C ILE A 76 -15.16 -15.97 -30.76
N ILE A 77 -14.00 -15.44 -30.34
CA ILE A 77 -13.51 -14.13 -30.79
C ILE A 77 -13.12 -14.22 -32.28
N ASP A 78 -12.45 -15.32 -32.67
CA ASP A 78 -12.09 -15.58 -34.07
C ASP A 78 -13.33 -15.68 -34.99
N GLN A 79 -14.46 -16.21 -34.48
CA GLN A 79 -15.72 -16.31 -35.25
C GLN A 79 -16.51 -15.00 -35.30
N LEU A 80 -16.50 -14.20 -34.22
CA LEU A 80 -17.12 -12.87 -34.20
C LEU A 80 -16.34 -11.84 -35.03
N ASP A 81 -15.04 -12.04 -35.20
CA ASP A 81 -14.15 -11.19 -36.01
C ASP A 81 -14.39 -11.30 -37.52
N GLU A 82 -14.97 -12.38 -38.01
CA GLU A 82 -15.38 -12.50 -39.43
C GLU A 82 -16.68 -11.75 -39.75
N GLU A 83 -17.53 -11.49 -38.75
CA GLU A 83 -18.87 -10.90 -38.96
C GLU A 83 -18.94 -9.37 -38.75
N LEU A 84 -17.94 -8.73 -38.13
CA LEU A 84 -17.94 -7.29 -37.81
C LEU A 84 -16.98 -6.49 -38.71
N VAL A 85 -17.33 -6.36 -39.99
CA VAL A 85 -16.59 -5.59 -41.01
C VAL A 85 -17.08 -4.13 -41.12
N ASP A 86 -17.41 -3.45 -40.02
CA ASP A 86 -17.68 -2.01 -40.12
C ASP A 86 -17.25 -1.18 -38.89
N ASP A 87 -16.35 -0.24 -39.16
CA ASP A 87 -15.99 0.97 -38.40
C ASP A 87 -15.72 0.89 -36.89
N THR A 88 -14.56 0.32 -36.54
CA THR A 88 -13.53 1.02 -35.74
C THR A 88 -12.31 0.10 -35.70
N GLN A 89 -11.21 0.57 -36.29
CA GLN A 89 -9.98 -0.18 -36.49
C GLN A 89 -9.37 -0.65 -35.15
N ARG A 90 -9.82 -1.80 -34.64
CA ARG A 90 -9.24 -2.46 -33.46
C ARG A 90 -7.84 -2.93 -33.82
N VAL A 91 -6.84 -2.45 -33.09
CA VAL A 91 -5.44 -2.78 -33.35
C VAL A 91 -5.15 -4.13 -32.70
N LYS A 92 -4.98 -5.17 -33.52
CA LYS A 92 -4.48 -6.47 -33.05
C LYS A 92 -2.96 -6.40 -32.93
N PHE A 93 -2.45 -6.71 -31.74
CA PHE A 93 -1.02 -6.84 -31.48
C PHE A 93 -0.62 -8.31 -31.44
N THR A 94 0.55 -8.63 -31.97
CA THR A 94 1.21 -9.93 -31.77
C THR A 94 1.69 -10.09 -30.32
N ASP A 95 1.91 -11.31 -29.86
CA ASP A 95 2.34 -11.60 -28.47
C ASP A 95 3.64 -10.85 -28.08
N GLU A 96 4.57 -10.74 -29.02
CA GLU A 96 5.83 -10.02 -28.83
C GLU A 96 5.61 -8.50 -28.74
N GLU A 97 4.76 -7.94 -29.60
CA GLU A 97 4.36 -6.53 -29.54
C GLU A 97 3.64 -6.21 -28.23
N TRP A 98 2.78 -7.11 -27.75
CA TRP A 98 2.08 -6.96 -26.47
C TRP A 98 3.04 -6.90 -25.29
N ARG A 99 4.09 -7.73 -25.28
CA ARG A 99 5.11 -7.70 -24.23
C ARG A 99 5.84 -6.37 -24.20
N ILE A 100 6.29 -5.89 -25.36
CA ILE A 100 7.00 -4.61 -25.50
C ILE A 100 6.10 -3.44 -25.06
N ILE A 101 4.84 -3.50 -25.47
CA ILE A 101 3.83 -2.49 -25.13
C ILE A 101 3.55 -2.47 -23.63
N LYS A 102 3.46 -3.64 -22.99
CA LYS A 102 3.27 -3.76 -21.54
C LYS A 102 4.45 -3.21 -20.76
N GLU A 103 5.67 -3.60 -21.13
CA GLU A 103 6.90 -3.08 -20.52
C GLU A 103 6.98 -1.56 -20.64
N GLY A 104 6.67 -1.02 -21.82
CA GLY A 104 6.62 0.43 -22.02
C GLY A 104 5.56 1.11 -21.16
N GLU A 105 4.37 0.55 -20.99
CA GLU A 105 3.38 1.11 -20.07
C GLU A 105 3.84 1.07 -18.62
N ASP A 106 4.46 -0.01 -18.18
CA ASP A 106 4.97 -0.13 -16.82
C ASP A 106 6.05 0.95 -16.57
N ASP A 107 7.00 1.14 -17.50
CA ASP A 107 8.02 2.19 -17.43
C ASP A 107 7.44 3.61 -17.33
N TYR A 108 6.41 3.92 -18.13
CA TYR A 108 5.74 5.23 -18.05
C TYR A 108 4.94 5.37 -16.76
N GLY A 109 4.31 4.30 -16.26
CA GLY A 109 3.63 4.27 -14.97
C GLY A 109 4.58 4.69 -13.85
N GLU A 110 5.74 4.06 -13.79
CA GLU A 110 6.78 4.33 -12.79
C GLU A 110 7.32 5.77 -12.89
N LEU A 111 7.57 6.26 -14.11
CA LEU A 111 8.03 7.65 -14.32
C LEU A 111 7.02 8.68 -13.83
N ILE A 112 5.74 8.50 -14.15
CA ILE A 112 4.68 9.40 -13.71
C ILE A 112 4.55 9.33 -12.19
N ARG A 113 4.63 8.13 -11.60
CA ARG A 113 4.59 7.92 -10.15
C ARG A 113 5.70 8.69 -9.45
N MET A 114 6.96 8.50 -9.86
CA MET A 114 8.12 9.17 -9.30
C MET A 114 8.00 10.71 -9.41
N THR A 115 7.52 11.19 -10.56
CA THR A 115 7.31 12.62 -10.79
C THR A 115 6.20 13.18 -9.88
N ALA A 116 5.08 12.48 -9.77
CA ALA A 116 3.96 12.88 -8.94
C ALA A 116 4.35 12.91 -7.45
N GLU A 117 5.06 11.89 -6.95
CA GLU A 117 5.54 11.86 -5.55
C GLU A 117 6.53 12.99 -5.24
N THR A 118 7.45 13.28 -6.16
CA THR A 118 8.40 14.38 -6.02
C THR A 118 7.69 15.73 -5.99
N LEU A 119 6.77 15.95 -6.95
CA LEU A 119 5.99 17.18 -7.03
C LEU A 119 5.12 17.37 -5.79
N ARG A 120 4.47 16.29 -5.31
CA ARG A 120 3.68 16.26 -4.08
C ARG A 120 4.51 16.76 -2.90
N ASN A 121 5.69 16.18 -2.69
CA ASN A 121 6.59 16.58 -1.58
C ASN A 121 6.96 18.07 -1.68
N ILE A 122 7.32 18.58 -2.86
CA ILE A 122 7.68 19.99 -3.04
C ILE A 122 6.50 20.92 -2.74
N LEU A 123 5.30 20.58 -3.23
CA LEU A 123 4.12 21.42 -3.08
C LEU A 123 3.56 21.44 -1.66
N THR A 124 3.61 20.33 -0.93
CA THR A 124 3.04 20.23 0.41
C THR A 124 4.02 20.58 1.53
N TRP A 125 5.35 20.58 1.27
CA TRP A 125 6.38 20.81 2.29
C TRP A 125 6.19 22.08 3.11
N TRP A 126 5.96 23.21 2.45
CA TRP A 126 5.77 24.50 3.12
C TRP A 126 4.46 24.55 3.92
N VAL A 127 3.41 23.87 3.44
CA VAL A 127 2.12 23.77 4.15
C VAL A 127 2.29 22.92 5.41
N MET A 128 3.02 21.79 5.31
CA MET A 128 3.35 20.95 6.46
C MET A 128 4.16 21.73 7.50
N SER A 129 5.15 22.52 7.05
CA SER A 129 5.95 23.40 7.91
C SER A 129 5.07 24.44 8.64
N LEU A 130 4.14 25.07 7.93
CA LEU A 130 3.16 25.99 8.51
C LEU A 130 2.23 25.28 9.52
N ARG A 131 1.71 24.09 9.18
CA ARG A 131 0.86 23.26 10.04
C ARG A 131 1.57 22.95 11.36
N ARG A 132 2.85 22.57 11.30
CA ARG A 132 3.68 22.29 12.49
C ARG A 132 3.84 23.51 13.39
N ARG A 133 4.09 24.70 12.82
CA ARG A 133 4.12 25.97 13.58
C ARG A 133 2.77 26.30 14.24
N LEU A 134 1.66 26.03 13.55
CA LEU A 134 0.30 26.18 14.09
C LEU A 134 0.02 25.19 15.23
N GLN A 135 0.43 23.92 15.11
CA GLN A 135 0.25 22.88 16.13
C GLN A 135 0.96 23.25 17.45
N VAL A 136 2.20 23.73 17.37
CA VAL A 136 2.95 24.20 18.55
C VAL A 136 2.35 25.49 19.11
N GLY A 137 1.88 26.37 18.23
CA GLY A 137 1.25 27.64 18.61
C GLY A 137 2.18 28.85 18.50
N PHE A 138 3.19 28.78 17.62
CA PHE A 138 4.05 29.93 17.30
C PHE A 138 3.34 30.97 16.42
N VAL A 139 2.30 30.55 15.70
CA VAL A 139 1.44 31.48 14.94
C VAL A 139 0.31 31.97 15.85
N SER A 140 0.18 33.29 15.94
CA SER A 140 -0.86 33.94 16.75
C SER A 140 -2.26 33.48 16.34
N SER A 141 -3.07 33.08 17.32
CA SER A 141 -4.47 32.67 17.12
C SER A 141 -5.36 33.81 16.61
N ASN A 142 -4.95 35.06 16.82
CA ASN A 142 -5.74 36.25 16.51
C ASN A 142 -5.73 36.63 15.03
N LEU A 143 -4.74 36.15 14.27
CA LEU A 143 -4.64 36.42 12.83
C LEU A 143 -5.65 35.58 12.05
N SER A 144 -6.28 36.11 11.01
CA SER A 144 -7.09 35.27 10.11
C SER A 144 -6.19 34.29 9.36
N PHE A 145 -6.74 33.19 8.84
CA PHE A 145 -5.96 32.24 8.05
C PHE A 145 -5.38 32.88 6.79
N THR A 146 -6.14 33.80 6.16
CA THR A 146 -5.69 34.58 5.01
C THR A 146 -4.54 35.52 5.37
N ASP A 147 -4.55 36.14 6.55
CA ASP A 147 -3.44 36.98 7.00
C ASP A 147 -2.17 36.14 7.20
N VAL A 148 -2.32 34.95 7.79
CA VAL A 148 -1.20 34.00 7.96
C VAL A 148 -0.62 33.62 6.60
N LEU A 149 -1.46 33.20 5.64
CA LEU A 149 -1.01 32.88 4.28
C LEU A 149 -0.35 34.08 3.58
N SER A 150 -0.90 35.28 3.75
CA SER A 150 -0.30 36.50 3.18
C SER A 150 1.07 36.80 3.78
N GLY A 151 1.28 36.48 5.07
CA GLY A 151 2.56 36.60 5.75
C GLY A 151 3.58 35.59 5.23
N GLU A 152 3.17 34.33 5.06
CA GLU A 152 4.02 33.28 4.47
C GLU A 152 4.39 33.63 3.02
N TRP A 153 3.44 34.13 2.24
CA TRP A 153 3.69 34.59 0.88
C TRP A 153 4.68 35.76 0.80
N LYS A 154 4.56 36.75 1.70
CA LYS A 154 5.55 37.83 1.82
C LYS A 154 6.93 37.31 2.24
N SER A 155 7.00 36.30 3.10
CA SER A 155 8.26 35.66 3.47
C SER A 155 8.90 34.92 2.29
N LEU A 156 8.08 34.28 1.44
CA LEU A 156 8.52 33.63 0.22
C LEU A 156 9.08 34.64 -0.79
N THR A 157 8.42 35.78 -1.00
CA THR A 157 8.81 36.76 -2.03
C THR A 157 9.82 37.80 -1.56
N GLY A 158 9.91 38.06 -0.25
CA GLY A 158 10.68 39.18 0.30
C GLY A 158 12.21 39.02 0.28
N ASN A 159 12.72 37.79 0.22
CA ASN A 159 14.15 37.49 0.36
C ASN A 159 14.83 37.10 -0.98
N GLY A 160 14.20 37.45 -2.11
CA GLY A 160 14.65 37.05 -3.44
C GLY A 160 14.59 35.54 -3.70
N VAL A 161 15.13 35.08 -4.83
CA VAL A 161 15.05 33.67 -5.26
C VAL A 161 15.70 32.71 -4.26
N LEU A 162 16.88 33.05 -3.73
CA LEU A 162 17.59 32.21 -2.77
C LEU A 162 16.82 32.10 -1.44
N GLY A 163 16.18 33.18 -0.99
CA GLY A 163 15.32 33.16 0.18
C GLY A 163 14.05 32.34 -0.03
N ALA A 164 13.43 32.45 -1.21
CA ALA A 164 12.29 31.63 -1.60
C ALA A 164 12.64 30.13 -1.57
N ILE A 165 13.78 29.75 -2.14
CA ILE A 165 14.26 28.36 -2.11
C ILE A 165 14.48 27.89 -0.67
N ARG A 166 15.16 28.68 0.17
CA ARG A 166 15.39 28.34 1.59
C ARG A 166 14.09 28.19 2.38
N PHE A 167 13.08 29.00 2.06
CA PHE A 167 11.77 28.91 2.67
C PHE A 167 11.04 27.62 2.25
N LEU A 168 11.01 27.32 0.94
CA LEU A 168 10.38 26.12 0.40
C LEU A 168 11.10 24.83 0.80
N THR A 169 12.39 24.90 1.13
CA THR A 169 13.22 23.74 1.49
C THR A 169 13.62 23.73 2.97
N VAL A 170 12.92 24.47 3.84
CA VAL A 170 13.27 24.58 5.26
C VAL A 170 13.25 23.21 5.94
N GLY A 171 14.39 22.77 6.50
CA GLY A 171 14.53 21.42 7.06
C GLY A 171 14.44 20.28 6.03
N GLY A 172 14.33 20.58 4.74
CA GLY A 172 14.14 19.60 3.68
C GLY A 172 15.36 18.70 3.48
N LEU A 173 16.57 19.28 3.46
CA LEU A 173 17.80 18.50 3.30
C LEU A 173 18.01 17.44 4.40
N PRO A 174 17.99 17.79 5.71
CA PRO A 174 18.14 16.79 6.77
C PRO A 174 17.02 15.76 6.75
N GLU A 175 15.77 16.14 6.39
CA GLU A 175 14.70 15.17 6.21
C GLU A 175 14.99 14.20 5.05
N VAL A 176 15.33 14.71 3.87
CA VAL A 176 15.59 13.86 2.70
C VAL A 176 16.74 12.89 2.97
N ILE A 177 17.83 13.36 3.60
CA ILE A 177 18.95 12.49 4.01
C ILE A 177 18.47 11.42 5.00
N SER A 178 17.64 11.81 5.96
CA SER A 178 17.08 10.91 6.97
C SER A 178 16.22 9.80 6.33
N GLN A 179 15.33 10.17 5.40
CA GLN A 179 14.45 9.25 4.70
C GLN A 179 15.23 8.35 3.74
N LEU A 180 16.18 8.91 2.99
CA LEU A 180 17.04 8.13 2.09
C LEU A 180 17.83 7.07 2.86
N PHE A 181 18.39 7.44 4.01
CA PHE A 181 19.09 6.50 4.89
C PHE A 181 18.15 5.39 5.39
N LEU A 182 16.95 5.73 5.83
CA LEU A 182 15.95 4.74 6.27
C LEU A 182 15.55 3.79 5.14
N THR A 183 15.24 4.30 3.95
CA THR A 183 14.84 3.48 2.80
C THR A 183 15.95 2.50 2.40
N PHE A 184 17.20 2.96 2.29
CA PHE A 184 18.32 2.06 1.95
C PHE A 184 18.61 1.05 3.05
N ALA A 185 18.58 1.48 4.31
CA ALA A 185 18.86 0.60 5.44
C ALA A 185 17.77 -0.46 5.60
N ASP A 186 16.49 -0.09 5.44
CA ASP A 186 15.36 -1.03 5.50
C ASP A 186 15.40 -2.02 4.33
N TRP A 187 15.65 -1.56 3.10
CA TRP A 187 15.82 -2.43 1.94
C TRP A 187 16.92 -3.47 2.18
N TYR A 188 18.09 -3.02 2.64
CA TYR A 188 19.22 -3.92 2.94
C TYR A 188 18.87 -4.91 4.06
N LEU A 189 18.26 -4.41 5.14
CA LEU A 189 17.88 -5.23 6.29
C LEU A 189 16.83 -6.28 5.90
N GLY A 190 15.84 -5.90 5.10
CA GLY A 190 14.82 -6.80 4.54
C GLY A 190 15.44 -7.91 3.70
N GLU A 191 16.43 -7.60 2.86
CA GLU A 191 17.14 -8.61 2.07
C GLU A 191 17.87 -9.63 2.95
N GLN A 192 18.55 -9.16 4.01
CA GLN A 192 19.23 -10.04 4.96
C GLN A 192 18.25 -10.92 5.73
N VAL A 193 17.13 -10.34 6.19
CA VAL A 193 16.06 -11.06 6.89
C VAL A 193 15.47 -12.15 6.00
N LEU A 194 15.26 -11.86 4.71
CA LEU A 194 14.76 -12.84 3.74
C LEU A 194 15.77 -13.99 3.54
N LYS A 195 17.07 -13.68 3.42
CA LYS A 195 18.15 -14.70 3.32
C LYS A 195 18.19 -15.60 4.55
N VAL A 196 18.11 -15.03 5.75
CA VAL A 196 18.09 -15.77 7.01
C VAL A 196 16.82 -16.61 7.13
N SER A 197 15.65 -16.04 6.81
CA SER A 197 14.37 -16.76 6.85
C SER A 197 14.36 -17.96 5.91
N LYS A 198 14.88 -17.81 4.67
CA LYS A 198 15.06 -18.92 3.72
C LYS A 198 15.97 -20.02 4.26
N LYS A 199 17.06 -19.66 4.96
CA LYS A 199 17.94 -20.63 5.63
C LYS A 199 17.20 -21.36 6.75
N VAL A 200 16.45 -20.64 7.59
CA VAL A 200 15.65 -21.22 8.69
C VAL A 200 14.61 -22.22 8.18
N ILE A 201 13.92 -21.89 7.08
CA ILE A 201 12.93 -22.80 6.45
C ILE A 201 13.59 -24.10 5.95
N ARG A 202 14.82 -24.01 5.41
CA ARG A 202 15.58 -25.18 4.91
C ARG A 202 16.21 -26.04 6.01
N LEU A 203 16.32 -25.55 7.25
CA LEU A 203 16.89 -26.34 8.35
C LEU A 203 16.05 -27.59 8.60
N LYS A 204 16.66 -28.78 8.68
CA LYS A 204 15.99 -30.02 9.11
C LYS A 204 15.74 -29.98 10.64
N ALA A 205 14.75 -29.20 11.07
CA ALA A 205 14.33 -29.05 12.46
C ALA A 205 12.81 -29.29 12.59
N SER A 206 12.32 -29.49 13.82
CA SER A 206 10.88 -29.59 14.09
C SER A 206 10.16 -28.29 13.71
N THR A 207 8.88 -28.40 13.35
CA THR A 207 8.03 -27.27 12.94
C THR A 207 7.98 -26.18 14.00
N GLU A 208 7.87 -26.56 15.28
CA GLU A 208 7.86 -25.61 16.41
C GLU A 208 9.18 -24.83 16.52
N LYS A 209 10.32 -25.50 16.38
CA LYS A 209 11.64 -24.85 16.43
C LYS A 209 11.83 -23.90 15.25
N ARG A 210 11.37 -24.26 14.06
CA ARG A 210 11.38 -23.38 12.88
C ARG A 210 10.50 -22.14 13.10
N PHE A 211 9.29 -22.32 13.63
CA PHE A 211 8.39 -21.21 13.93
C PHE A 211 8.98 -20.25 14.96
N LEU A 212 9.56 -20.78 16.05
CA LEU A 212 10.25 -19.97 17.06
C LEU A 212 11.42 -19.18 16.46
N LEU A 213 12.25 -19.83 15.63
CA LEU A 213 13.37 -19.17 14.95
C LEU A 213 12.90 -18.06 14.00
N LEU A 214 11.86 -18.30 13.21
CA LEU A 214 11.27 -17.27 12.33
C LEU A 214 10.72 -16.09 13.14
N ARG A 215 10.09 -16.37 14.29
CA ARG A 215 9.62 -15.33 15.22
C ARG A 215 10.77 -14.52 15.80
N CYS A 216 11.88 -15.16 16.19
CA CYS A 216 13.10 -14.48 16.64
C CYS A 216 13.70 -13.60 15.54
N VAL A 217 13.75 -14.08 14.28
CA VAL A 217 14.22 -13.29 13.13
C VAL A 217 13.33 -12.06 12.92
N ASN A 218 12.01 -12.22 12.97
CA ASN A 218 11.06 -11.11 12.83
C ASN A 218 11.18 -10.08 13.97
N TYR A 219 11.32 -10.52 15.22
CA TYR A 219 11.57 -9.60 16.33
C TYR A 219 12.92 -8.91 16.22
N GLY A 220 13.95 -9.62 15.75
CA GLY A 220 15.26 -9.03 15.47
C GLY A 220 15.19 -7.96 14.39
N TYR A 221 14.44 -8.20 13.31
CA TYR A 221 14.16 -7.21 12.27
C TYR A 221 13.49 -5.96 12.86
N LYS A 222 12.39 -6.14 13.61
CA LYS A 222 11.66 -5.02 14.22
C LYS A 222 12.52 -4.22 15.20
N ALA A 223 13.34 -4.90 16.02
CA ALA A 223 14.25 -4.25 16.95
C ALA A 223 15.33 -3.45 16.22
N MET A 224 15.94 -4.03 15.18
CA MET A 224 16.94 -3.34 14.37
C MET A 224 16.32 -2.14 13.63
N ASN A 225 15.11 -2.29 13.10
CA ASN A 225 14.40 -1.19 12.46
C ASN A 225 14.11 -0.04 13.45
N ALA A 226 13.69 -0.35 14.67
CA ALA A 226 13.53 0.66 15.71
C ALA A 226 14.84 1.39 16.05
N LEU A 227 15.97 0.67 16.08
CA LEU A 227 17.30 1.27 16.27
C LEU A 227 17.72 2.16 15.09
N LEU A 228 17.39 1.78 13.86
CA LEU A 228 17.63 2.59 12.65
C LEU A 228 16.82 3.89 12.70
N HIS A 229 15.54 3.82 13.05
CA HIS A 229 14.73 5.02 13.26
C HIS A 229 15.34 5.91 14.35
N LEU A 230 15.77 5.33 15.48
CA LEU A 230 16.38 6.09 16.57
C LEU A 230 17.70 6.78 16.17
N SER A 231 18.54 6.14 15.33
CA SER A 231 19.80 6.74 14.87
C SER A 231 19.57 7.95 13.97
N VAL A 232 18.47 7.93 13.21
CA VAL A 232 18.07 8.99 12.27
C VAL A 232 17.31 10.13 12.97
N TYR A 233 16.82 9.91 14.18
CA TYR A 233 16.07 10.89 14.97
C TYR A 233 16.81 12.23 15.12
N SER A 234 18.14 12.23 15.21
CA SER A 234 18.92 13.47 15.31
C SER A 234 18.78 14.37 14.08
N LEU A 235 18.68 13.79 12.89
CA LEU A 235 18.45 14.54 11.65
C LEU A 235 16.99 14.99 11.54
N SER A 236 16.04 14.10 11.85
CA SER A 236 14.61 14.43 11.80
C SER A 236 14.21 15.49 12.82
N SER A 237 14.77 15.46 14.03
CA SER A 237 14.54 16.50 15.04
C SER A 237 15.13 17.85 14.63
N PHE A 238 16.31 17.88 14.01
CA PHE A 238 16.88 19.10 13.45
C PHE A 238 16.00 19.68 12.32
N SER A 239 15.55 18.82 11.40
CA SER A 239 14.55 19.16 10.36
C SER A 239 13.30 19.79 10.98
N CYS A 240 12.70 19.14 11.99
CA CYS A 240 11.51 19.63 12.66
C CYS A 240 11.74 20.99 13.33
N LEU A 241 12.86 21.19 14.02
CA LEU A 241 13.19 22.46 14.68
C LEU A 241 13.42 23.61 13.68
N GLN A 242 13.96 23.32 12.49
CA GLN A 242 14.03 24.29 11.40
C GLN A 242 12.65 24.64 10.85
N GLN A 243 11.79 23.65 10.63
CA GLN A 243 10.41 23.87 10.16
C GLN A 243 9.59 24.69 11.17
N LEU A 244 9.82 24.48 12.47
CA LEU A 244 9.25 25.28 13.55
C LEU A 244 9.79 26.72 13.60
N GLY A 245 10.89 27.01 12.90
CA GLY A 245 11.56 28.31 12.90
C GLY A 245 12.37 28.60 14.16
N LEU A 246 12.66 27.58 14.97
CA LEU A 246 13.51 27.69 16.17
C LEU A 246 14.99 27.71 15.81
N ILE A 247 15.36 27.00 14.74
CA ILE A 247 16.70 26.99 14.16
C ILE A 247 16.64 27.72 12.81
N SER A 248 17.69 28.48 12.50
CA SER A 248 17.82 29.15 11.21
C SER A 248 17.78 28.15 10.04
N SER A 249 17.09 28.52 8.96
CA SER A 249 17.09 27.80 7.68
C SER A 249 18.42 27.91 6.93
N ALA A 250 19.35 28.76 7.37
CA ALA A 250 20.67 28.89 6.76
C ALA A 250 21.59 27.68 7.04
N SER A 251 21.39 27.01 8.17
CA SER A 251 22.20 25.86 8.58
C SER A 251 21.68 24.59 7.94
N LEU A 252 22.32 24.10 6.88
CA LEU A 252 21.80 22.96 6.12
C LEU A 252 21.84 21.62 6.88
N LEU A 253 22.81 21.44 7.78
CA LEU A 253 23.03 20.21 8.53
C LEU A 253 23.23 20.50 10.02
N PRO A 254 22.90 19.55 10.91
CA PRO A 254 23.19 19.68 12.33
C PRO A 254 24.71 19.66 12.58
N PRO A 255 25.19 20.30 13.66
CA PRO A 255 26.59 20.17 14.07
C PRO A 255 26.90 18.71 14.45
N ALA A 256 28.14 18.26 14.25
CA ALA A 256 28.54 16.88 14.52
C ALA A 256 28.29 16.41 15.97
N SER A 257 28.25 17.36 16.92
CA SER A 257 27.91 17.11 18.31
C SER A 257 26.46 16.65 18.54
N TRP A 258 25.55 16.90 17.60
CA TRP A 258 24.16 16.42 17.65
C TRP A 258 24.01 14.96 17.25
N LEU A 259 24.87 14.47 16.36
CA LEU A 259 24.81 13.11 15.82
C LEU A 259 25.27 12.05 16.85
N LEU A 260 26.07 12.46 17.84
CA LEU A 260 26.59 11.56 18.86
C LEU A 260 25.60 11.45 20.04
N PRO A 261 24.94 10.28 20.26
CA PRO A 261 23.85 10.15 21.22
C PRO A 261 24.25 10.46 22.67
N TRP A 262 25.53 10.26 23.00
CA TRP A 262 26.08 10.45 24.34
C TRP A 262 26.34 11.92 24.70
N ARG A 263 26.39 12.82 23.70
CA ARG A 263 26.72 14.23 23.92
C ARG A 263 25.52 14.98 24.53
N PRO A 264 25.74 15.94 25.45
CA PRO A 264 24.66 16.73 26.07
C PRO A 264 23.88 17.59 25.06
N SER A 265 24.49 17.92 23.92
CA SER A 265 23.86 18.63 22.80
C SER A 265 22.91 17.75 21.97
N SER A 266 23.02 16.43 22.04
CA SER A 266 22.27 15.53 21.17
C SER A 266 20.80 15.44 21.57
N PRO A 267 19.86 15.49 20.61
CA PRO A 267 18.43 15.30 20.84
C PRO A 267 18.11 13.96 21.49
N LEU A 268 18.91 12.93 21.24
CA LEU A 268 18.77 11.65 21.93
C LEU A 268 19.05 11.72 23.43
N ARG A 269 19.76 12.74 23.91
CA ARG A 269 20.01 12.92 25.34
C ARG A 269 18.97 13.81 25.99
N TRP A 270 18.74 15.00 25.44
CA TRP A 270 17.81 15.95 26.06
C TRP A 270 16.33 15.62 25.80
N ALA A 271 15.99 14.90 24.72
CA ALA A 271 14.61 14.48 24.45
C ALA A 271 14.28 13.10 25.01
N PHE A 272 15.26 12.21 25.26
CA PHE A 272 15.00 10.84 25.72
C PHE A 272 15.48 10.57 27.17
N LEU A 273 16.61 11.15 27.60
CA LEU A 273 17.28 10.75 28.86
C LEU A 273 17.18 11.77 30.00
N ASN A 274 16.91 13.05 29.72
CA ASN A 274 17.03 14.14 30.72
C ASN A 274 15.69 14.58 31.36
N GLU A 275 14.61 13.81 31.29
CA GLU A 275 13.46 14.11 32.15
C GLU A 275 13.86 13.77 33.58
N GLU A 276 14.19 14.79 34.39
CA GLU A 276 14.58 14.62 35.79
C GLU A 276 13.56 13.73 36.51
N THR A 277 13.99 12.51 36.82
CA THR A 277 13.20 11.45 37.43
C THR A 277 12.94 11.77 38.89
N ASN A 278 12.07 12.76 39.14
CA ASN A 278 11.45 12.93 40.45
C ASN A 278 10.42 11.82 40.67
N GLY A 279 10.89 10.67 41.17
CA GLY A 279 10.10 9.68 41.90
C GLY A 279 9.20 8.74 41.08
N GLY A 280 9.64 7.50 40.90
CA GLY A 280 8.79 6.29 40.96
C GLY A 280 8.06 5.81 39.70
N LEU A 281 8.01 6.57 38.59
CA LEU A 281 7.30 6.14 37.36
C LEU A 281 8.14 6.38 36.09
N GLU A 282 9.32 5.73 36.03
CA GLU A 282 10.26 5.82 34.89
C GLU A 282 9.58 5.54 33.53
N LEU A 283 8.64 4.60 33.48
CA LEU A 283 7.93 4.24 32.25
C LEU A 283 7.03 5.38 31.73
N ARG A 284 6.43 6.19 32.62
CA ARG A 284 5.54 7.29 32.20
C ARG A 284 6.31 8.49 31.65
N GLY A 285 7.51 8.75 32.16
CA GLY A 285 8.41 9.77 31.60
C GLY A 285 8.93 9.35 30.22
N LEU A 286 9.35 8.09 30.08
CA LEU A 286 9.76 7.53 28.79
C LEU A 286 8.65 7.61 27.73
N LEU A 287 7.40 7.31 28.08
CA LEU A 287 6.27 7.44 27.15
C LEU A 287 5.95 8.90 26.78
N ARG A 288 6.40 9.88 27.57
CA ARG A 288 6.25 11.32 27.29
C ARG A 288 7.43 11.91 26.51
N SER A 289 8.52 11.17 26.37
CA SER A 289 9.68 11.58 25.58
C SER A 289 9.28 11.89 24.13
N PRO A 290 9.68 13.05 23.58
CA PRO A 290 9.49 13.37 22.18
C PRO A 290 10.08 12.31 21.24
N ALA A 291 11.21 11.70 21.61
CA ALA A 291 11.85 10.67 20.80
C ALA A 291 11.03 9.37 20.76
N VAL A 292 10.42 8.97 21.88
CA VAL A 292 9.52 7.81 21.92
C VAL A 292 8.24 8.08 21.14
N MET A 293 7.65 9.28 21.26
CA MET A 293 6.50 9.65 20.44
C MET A 293 6.82 9.60 18.94
N TRP A 294 7.98 10.13 18.53
CA TRP A 294 8.41 10.04 17.14
C TRP A 294 8.64 8.58 16.71
N LEU A 295 9.33 7.79 17.52
CA LEU A 295 9.60 6.38 17.21
C LEU A 295 8.31 5.57 17.07
N THR A 296 7.34 5.78 17.97
CA THR A 296 6.04 5.11 17.91
C THR A 296 5.26 5.51 16.66
N MET A 297 5.25 6.80 16.30
CA MET A 297 4.65 7.27 15.04
C MET A 297 5.34 6.62 13.82
N SER A 298 6.67 6.70 13.74
CA SER A 298 7.46 6.17 12.62
C SER A 298 7.32 4.65 12.46
N LEU A 299 7.38 3.89 13.55
CA LEU A 299 7.19 2.43 13.51
C LEU A 299 5.76 2.03 13.17
N SER A 300 4.77 2.82 13.61
CA SER A 300 3.38 2.59 13.23
C SER A 300 3.17 2.89 11.75
N GLN A 301 3.81 3.95 11.22
CA GLN A 301 3.79 4.28 9.79
C GLN A 301 4.46 3.19 8.97
N HIS A 302 5.62 2.70 9.42
CA HIS A 302 6.34 1.60 8.77
C HIS A 302 5.54 0.30 8.80
N SER A 303 4.84 0.02 9.90
CA SER A 303 3.97 -1.16 10.00
C SER A 303 2.77 -1.03 9.07
N ALA A 304 2.20 0.16 8.93
CA ALA A 304 1.15 0.43 7.96
C ALA A 304 1.66 0.26 6.53
N SER A 305 2.78 0.90 6.16
CA SER A 305 3.35 0.82 4.81
C SER A 305 3.81 -0.60 4.42
N SER A 306 4.42 -1.34 5.36
CA SER A 306 4.82 -2.74 5.12
C SER A 306 3.64 -3.71 5.00
N ALA A 307 2.52 -3.43 5.68
CA ALA A 307 1.27 -4.16 5.42
C ALA A 307 0.77 -3.96 3.98
N TYR A 308 1.01 -2.77 3.39
CA TYR A 308 0.74 -2.51 1.98
C TYR A 308 1.80 -3.08 1.03
N GLY A 309 3.06 -3.24 1.46
CA GLY A 309 4.14 -3.81 0.62
C GLY A 309 4.13 -5.34 0.51
N HIS A 310 3.50 -6.05 1.44
CA HIS A 310 3.31 -7.50 1.39
C HIS A 310 2.05 -7.95 0.67
N VAL A 311 1.11 -7.04 0.43
CA VAL A 311 0.13 -7.20 -0.64
C VAL A 311 0.86 -6.71 -1.89
N PRO A 312 1.23 -7.58 -2.85
CA PRO A 312 1.76 -7.06 -4.09
C PRO A 312 0.78 -5.97 -4.56
N LEU A 313 1.27 -4.76 -4.87
CA LEU A 313 0.45 -3.66 -5.39
C LEU A 313 -0.32 -4.08 -6.68
N PHE A 314 0.04 -5.24 -7.24
CA PHE A 314 -0.62 -5.99 -8.31
C PHE A 314 -1.83 -6.86 -7.88
N GLU A 315 -2.07 -7.11 -6.59
CA GLU A 315 -3.25 -7.84 -6.09
C GLU A 315 -4.41 -6.92 -5.71
N TYR A 316 -4.18 -5.61 -5.63
CA TYR A 316 -5.28 -4.64 -5.71
C TYR A 316 -5.73 -4.50 -7.17
N ASN A 317 -6.23 -5.60 -7.73
CA ASN A 317 -6.99 -5.66 -8.98
C ASN A 317 -8.32 -4.89 -8.90
N CYS A 318 -8.52 -4.04 -7.89
CA CYS A 318 -9.63 -3.13 -7.82
C CYS A 318 -9.32 -1.93 -8.72
N ILE A 319 -9.67 -2.07 -10.00
CA ILE A 319 -10.03 -0.90 -10.81
C ILE A 319 -11.13 -0.19 -10.02
N LEU A 320 -10.76 0.89 -9.32
CA LEU A 320 -11.71 1.69 -8.57
C LEU A 320 -12.52 2.50 -9.58
N GLY A 321 -13.82 2.22 -9.64
CA GLY A 321 -14.74 2.85 -10.57
C GLY A 321 -16.01 3.33 -9.88
N PRO A 322 -16.71 4.34 -10.46
CA PRO A 322 -18.02 4.76 -10.00
C PRO A 322 -19.04 3.68 -10.34
N HIS A 323 -19.24 2.73 -9.45
CA HIS A 323 -20.19 1.64 -9.60
C HIS A 323 -21.08 1.52 -8.37
N LYS A 324 -22.38 1.30 -8.58
CA LYS A 324 -23.28 0.94 -7.47
C LYS A 324 -22.89 -0.46 -7.00
N PRO A 325 -22.61 -0.67 -5.70
CA PRO A 325 -22.36 -2.01 -5.19
C PRO A 325 -23.64 -2.84 -5.37
N THR A 326 -23.60 -3.79 -6.28
CA THR A 326 -24.69 -4.76 -6.52
C THR A 326 -24.49 -6.06 -5.74
N LEU A 327 -23.30 -6.28 -5.15
CA LEU A 327 -22.99 -7.50 -4.41
C LEU A 327 -23.46 -7.42 -2.95
N PRO A 328 -24.04 -8.50 -2.39
CA PRO A 328 -24.18 -8.64 -0.94
C PRO A 328 -22.80 -8.69 -0.27
N PRO A 329 -22.67 -8.17 0.97
CA PRO A 329 -21.40 -8.15 1.68
C PRO A 329 -20.83 -9.56 1.84
N GLN A 330 -19.59 -9.78 1.41
CA GLN A 330 -18.86 -11.02 1.68
C GLN A 330 -18.68 -11.21 3.21
N PRO A 331 -18.66 -12.46 3.70
CA PRO A 331 -18.39 -12.74 5.10
C PRO A 331 -16.96 -12.32 5.46
N GLU A 332 -16.86 -11.42 6.43
CA GLU A 332 -15.62 -10.84 6.98
C GLU A 332 -14.66 -11.94 7.47
N THR A 333 -13.51 -12.10 6.82
CA THR A 333 -12.43 -12.94 7.36
C THR A 333 -11.68 -12.17 8.46
N SER A 334 -12.02 -12.48 9.71
CA SER A 334 -11.69 -11.68 10.92
C SER A 334 -10.20 -11.51 11.29
N GLU A 335 -9.24 -12.17 10.64
CA GLU A 335 -7.83 -12.17 11.08
C GLU A 335 -6.97 -11.05 10.46
N THR A 336 -7.32 -10.54 9.27
CA THR A 336 -6.63 -9.38 8.65
C THR A 336 -7.14 -8.03 9.15
N ASP A 337 -8.28 -8.05 9.84
CA ASP A 337 -9.10 -6.89 10.23
C ASP A 337 -8.48 -5.94 11.27
N LEU A 338 -7.49 -6.42 12.04
CA LEU A 338 -6.78 -5.64 13.05
C LEU A 338 -5.52 -4.98 12.50
N LEU A 339 -4.99 -5.46 11.36
CA LEU A 339 -3.69 -5.05 10.84
C LEU A 339 -3.77 -3.86 9.88
N THR A 340 -4.94 -3.56 9.30
CA THR A 340 -5.13 -2.46 8.34
C THR A 340 -6.35 -1.59 8.65
N PRO A 341 -6.40 -0.85 9.78
CA PRO A 341 -7.53 0.03 10.10
C PRO A 341 -7.77 1.11 9.02
N PHE A 342 -6.72 1.50 8.29
CA PHE A 342 -6.79 2.51 7.23
C PHE A 342 -7.50 2.02 5.98
N SER A 343 -7.29 0.76 5.57
CA SER A 343 -7.99 0.18 4.41
C SER A 343 -9.49 0.19 4.64
N ARG A 344 -9.96 -0.17 5.85
CA ARG A 344 -11.39 -0.12 6.21
C ARG A 344 -11.98 1.28 6.12
N LEU A 345 -11.27 2.29 6.62
CA LEU A 345 -11.76 3.67 6.60
C LEU A 345 -11.80 4.23 5.16
N ARG A 346 -10.77 3.91 4.37
CA ARG A 346 -10.70 4.19 2.93
C ARG A 346 -11.85 3.52 2.19
N ASP A 347 -12.05 2.22 2.37
CA ASP A 347 -13.07 1.44 1.66
C ASP A 347 -14.48 1.96 2.01
N LYS A 348 -14.75 2.29 3.28
CA LYS A 348 -16.00 2.95 3.68
C LYS A 348 -16.17 4.32 3.04
N THR A 349 -15.11 5.12 2.96
CA THR A 349 -15.16 6.45 2.35
C THR A 349 -15.42 6.34 0.85
N LEU A 350 -14.74 5.44 0.16
CA LEU A 350 -14.96 5.15 -1.25
C LEU A 350 -16.40 4.68 -1.49
N GLN A 351 -16.90 3.74 -0.69
CA GLN A 351 -18.30 3.28 -0.78
C GLN A 351 -19.31 4.42 -0.59
N LEU A 352 -19.08 5.32 0.37
CA LEU A 352 -19.92 6.50 0.57
C LEU A 352 -19.89 7.45 -0.63
N LEU A 353 -18.75 7.54 -1.32
CA LEU A 353 -18.59 8.31 -2.56
C LEU A 353 -19.13 7.58 -3.79
N GLY A 354 -19.70 6.38 -3.63
CA GLY A 354 -20.22 5.55 -4.74
C GLY A 354 -19.11 4.85 -5.54
N TRP A 355 -17.93 4.69 -4.95
CA TRP A 355 -16.80 3.99 -5.52
C TRP A 355 -16.68 2.62 -4.85
N ALA A 356 -16.70 1.56 -5.65
CA ALA A 356 -16.54 0.20 -5.18
C ALA A 356 -15.43 -0.49 -5.99
N PRO A 357 -14.75 -1.51 -5.42
CA PRO A 357 -13.90 -2.39 -6.21
C PRO A 357 -14.71 -2.92 -7.40
N ALA A 358 -14.20 -2.79 -8.62
CA ALA A 358 -14.77 -3.54 -9.73
C ALA A 358 -14.71 -5.04 -9.39
N PRO A 359 -15.81 -5.80 -9.51
CA PRO A 359 -15.77 -7.23 -9.29
C PRO A 359 -14.72 -7.83 -10.21
N THR A 360 -13.79 -8.60 -9.65
CA THR A 360 -12.79 -9.26 -10.48
C THR A 360 -13.52 -10.20 -11.44
N VAL A 361 -13.10 -10.25 -12.70
CA VAL A 361 -13.69 -11.15 -13.73
C VAL A 361 -13.71 -12.61 -13.25
N GLN A 362 -12.78 -12.97 -12.37
CA GLN A 362 -12.71 -14.27 -11.70
C GLN A 362 -13.85 -14.50 -10.70
N GLU A 363 -14.30 -13.48 -9.97
CA GLU A 363 -15.45 -13.54 -9.07
C GLU A 363 -16.78 -13.67 -9.83
N LEU A 364 -16.92 -12.95 -10.95
CA LEU A 364 -18.05 -13.10 -11.87
C LEU A 364 -18.09 -14.50 -12.50
N ALA A 365 -16.94 -15.04 -12.93
CA ALA A 365 -16.87 -16.39 -13.49
C ALA A 365 -17.16 -17.50 -12.44
N ILE A 366 -16.76 -17.31 -11.18
CA ILE A 366 -17.05 -18.24 -10.08
C ILE A 366 -18.51 -18.10 -9.62
N GLN A 367 -19.07 -16.88 -9.60
CA GLN A 367 -20.50 -16.65 -9.33
C GLN A 367 -21.38 -17.21 -10.44
N ASP A 368 -21.01 -17.07 -11.71
CA ASP A 368 -21.71 -17.69 -12.83
C ASP A 368 -21.61 -19.22 -12.75
N LEU A 369 -20.45 -19.80 -12.41
CA LEU A 369 -20.33 -21.24 -12.23
C LEU A 369 -21.21 -21.76 -11.08
N THR A 370 -21.26 -21.04 -9.96
CA THR A 370 -22.07 -21.43 -8.79
C THR A 370 -23.56 -21.19 -8.99
N SER A 371 -23.92 -20.12 -9.71
CA SER A 371 -25.29 -19.84 -10.17
C SER A 371 -25.76 -20.91 -11.16
N GLU A 372 -24.95 -21.25 -12.17
CA GLU A 372 -25.22 -22.34 -13.11
C GLU A 372 -25.36 -23.69 -12.41
N LEU A 373 -24.50 -23.99 -11.42
CA LEU A 373 -24.61 -25.21 -10.61
C LEU A 373 -25.89 -25.26 -9.77
N SER A 374 -26.40 -24.10 -9.33
CA SER A 374 -27.66 -24.02 -8.56
C SER A 374 -28.91 -24.10 -9.44
N VAL A 375 -28.86 -23.54 -10.66
CA VAL A 375 -29.98 -23.53 -11.62
C VAL A 375 -30.10 -24.86 -12.38
N ARG A 376 -29.01 -25.62 -12.53
CA ARG A 376 -29.01 -26.93 -13.24
C ARG A 376 -29.86 -28.02 -12.59
N ASN A 377 -30.40 -27.80 -11.40
CA ASN A 377 -31.30 -28.73 -10.74
C ASN A 377 -32.76 -28.66 -11.22
N HIS A 378 -33.20 -27.60 -11.90
CA HIS A 378 -34.54 -27.54 -12.46
C HIS A 378 -34.55 -27.05 -13.91
N THR A 379 -35.25 -27.82 -14.75
CA THR A 379 -35.60 -27.57 -16.16
C THR A 379 -34.49 -27.69 -17.21
N ARG A 380 -34.53 -28.84 -17.89
CA ARG A 380 -33.84 -29.16 -19.14
C ARG A 380 -34.62 -28.50 -20.29
N ARG A 381 -34.24 -27.30 -20.71
CA ARG A 381 -34.70 -26.71 -21.98
C ARG A 381 -33.54 -26.02 -22.70
N THR A 382 -33.43 -26.34 -23.97
CA THR A 382 -32.37 -25.95 -24.90
C THR A 382 -32.41 -24.45 -25.16
N GLU A 383 -31.61 -23.68 -24.44
CA GLU A 383 -31.25 -22.32 -24.84
C GLU A 383 -29.74 -22.27 -25.05
N ARG A 384 -29.35 -21.69 -26.20
CA ARG A 384 -27.94 -21.47 -26.56
C ARG A 384 -27.33 -20.53 -25.52
N PRO A 385 -26.19 -20.87 -24.90
CA PRO A 385 -25.51 -19.95 -24.00
C PRO A 385 -24.98 -18.76 -24.80
N GLN A 386 -25.49 -17.57 -24.52
CA GLN A 386 -24.83 -16.32 -24.89
C GLN A 386 -23.58 -16.21 -24.02
N HIS A 387 -22.41 -16.58 -24.57
CA HIS A 387 -21.14 -16.31 -23.91
C HIS A 387 -20.88 -14.80 -23.92
N HIS A 388 -20.98 -14.18 -22.74
CA HIS A 388 -20.52 -12.81 -22.54
C HIS A 388 -19.03 -12.72 -22.87
N THR A 389 -18.71 -11.85 -23.82
CA THR A 389 -17.36 -11.47 -24.23
C THR A 389 -16.56 -11.00 -23.03
N ALA A 390 -15.60 -11.80 -22.57
CA ALA A 390 -14.65 -11.39 -21.55
C ALA A 390 -13.64 -10.42 -22.19
N THR A 391 -13.94 -9.12 -22.18
CA THR A 391 -12.97 -8.08 -22.51
C THR A 391 -11.80 -8.21 -21.53
N ARG A 392 -10.64 -8.60 -22.06
CA ARG A 392 -9.41 -8.70 -21.28
C ARG A 392 -8.98 -7.31 -20.81
N TYR A 393 -9.15 -7.03 -19.52
CA TYR A 393 -8.69 -5.76 -18.95
C TYR A 393 -7.16 -5.72 -18.98
N ARG A 394 -6.62 -4.71 -19.68
CA ARG A 394 -5.20 -4.40 -19.72
C ARG A 394 -4.79 -3.77 -18.38
N VAL A 395 -4.25 -4.60 -17.49
CA VAL A 395 -3.76 -4.18 -16.17
C VAL A 395 -2.24 -3.98 -16.26
N THR A 396 -1.84 -2.72 -16.32
CA THR A 396 -0.44 -2.24 -16.29
C THR A 396 -0.26 -1.19 -15.21
N GLU A 397 0.98 -0.86 -14.86
CA GLU A 397 1.26 0.19 -13.88
C GLU A 397 0.62 1.52 -14.29
N LEU A 398 0.72 1.89 -15.57
CA LEU A 398 0.09 3.10 -16.09
C LEU A 398 -1.43 3.13 -15.89
N SER A 399 -2.11 2.00 -16.09
CA SER A 399 -3.57 1.89 -15.96
C SER A 399 -4.06 1.91 -14.50
N THR A 400 -3.25 1.38 -13.57
CA THR A 400 -3.58 1.27 -12.14
C THR A 400 -3.05 2.44 -11.32
N LEU A 401 -2.13 3.23 -11.88
CA LEU A 401 -1.47 4.35 -11.22
C LEU A 401 -2.47 5.36 -10.62
N PRO A 402 -3.51 5.84 -11.32
CA PRO A 402 -4.41 6.84 -10.76
C PRO A 402 -5.21 6.31 -9.55
N SER A 403 -5.65 5.05 -9.59
CA SER A 403 -6.33 4.44 -8.44
C SER A 403 -5.38 4.26 -7.27
N ASN A 404 -4.14 3.84 -7.53
CA ASN A 404 -3.13 3.65 -6.49
C ASN A 404 -2.76 4.98 -5.82
N LEU A 405 -2.51 6.04 -6.60
CA LEU A 405 -2.22 7.37 -6.07
C LEU A 405 -3.39 7.95 -5.26
N LEU A 406 -4.63 7.73 -5.70
CA LEU A 406 -5.81 8.17 -4.95
C LEU A 406 -5.91 7.45 -3.60
N ALA A 407 -5.75 6.13 -3.60
CA ALA A 407 -5.76 5.32 -2.39
C ALA A 407 -4.68 5.77 -1.41
N LEU A 408 -3.45 6.00 -1.91
CA LEU A 408 -2.35 6.53 -1.12
C LEU A 408 -2.67 7.91 -0.53
N ASN A 409 -3.23 8.83 -1.31
CA ASN A 409 -3.60 10.17 -0.83
C ASN A 409 -4.64 10.11 0.31
N LEU A 410 -5.64 9.22 0.19
CA LEU A 410 -6.63 9.01 1.25
C LEU A 410 -5.99 8.41 2.51
N ASP A 411 -5.14 7.39 2.35
CA ASP A 411 -4.45 6.76 3.46
C ASP A 411 -3.54 7.77 4.19
N TYR A 412 -2.82 8.63 3.45
CA TYR A 412 -2.03 9.72 4.03
C TYR A 412 -2.89 10.76 4.78
N LEU A 413 -4.05 11.13 4.23
CA LEU A 413 -4.98 12.05 4.90
C LEU A 413 -5.47 11.47 6.23
N PHE A 414 -5.92 10.22 6.24
CA PHE A 414 -6.40 9.57 7.45
C PHE A 414 -5.29 9.37 8.47
N TRP A 415 -4.09 9.01 8.01
CA TRP A 415 -2.91 8.94 8.86
C TRP A 415 -2.61 10.29 9.53
N ALA A 416 -2.61 11.38 8.75
CA ALA A 416 -2.35 12.72 9.24
C ALA A 416 -3.40 13.17 10.28
N ILE A 417 -4.68 12.87 10.06
CA ILE A 417 -5.76 13.20 11.00
C ILE A 417 -5.63 12.38 12.29
N LEU A 418 -5.40 11.07 12.16
CA LEU A 418 -5.35 10.14 13.30
C LEU A 418 -4.13 10.38 14.19
N LEU A 419 -2.97 10.67 13.60
CA LEU A 419 -1.74 10.98 14.34
C LEU A 419 -1.59 12.44 14.75
N LEU A 420 -2.47 13.34 14.29
CA LEU A 420 -2.40 14.76 14.61
C LEU A 420 -2.20 15.09 16.10
N PRO A 421 -2.88 14.40 17.06
CA PRO A 421 -2.68 14.66 18.48
C PRO A 421 -1.28 14.26 18.95
N LEU A 422 -0.79 13.10 18.49
CA LEU A 422 0.53 12.58 18.85
C LEU A 422 1.65 13.43 18.23
N GLU A 423 1.49 13.85 16.96
CA GLU A 423 2.40 14.80 16.29
C GLU A 423 2.46 16.12 17.07
N THR A 424 1.31 16.64 17.51
CA THR A 424 1.24 17.89 18.28
C THR A 424 1.96 17.78 19.63
N LEU A 425 1.80 16.65 20.34
CA LEU A 425 2.51 16.40 21.59
C LEU A 425 4.02 16.26 21.37
N HIS A 426 4.43 15.52 20.35
CA HIS A 426 5.82 15.36 19.96
C HIS A 426 6.48 16.73 19.68
N LEU A 427 5.88 17.54 18.79
CA LEU A 427 6.44 18.83 18.39
C LEU A 427 6.54 19.81 19.55
N ARG A 428 5.52 19.85 20.43
CA ARG A 428 5.56 20.69 21.63
C ARG A 428 6.63 20.23 22.59
N GLY A 429 6.70 18.94 22.87
CA GLY A 429 7.71 18.36 23.73
C GLY A 429 9.13 18.63 23.20
N LEU A 430 9.33 18.45 21.89
CA LEU A 430 10.59 18.73 21.20
C LEU A 430 10.99 20.21 21.33
N ALA A 431 10.05 21.13 21.05
CA ALA A 431 10.28 22.56 21.18
C ALA A 431 10.63 22.95 22.63
N THR A 432 9.87 22.45 23.61
CA THR A 432 10.14 22.74 25.03
C THR A 432 11.48 22.21 25.50
N ALA A 433 11.85 20.99 25.09
CA ALA A 433 13.11 20.36 25.49
C ALA A 433 14.32 21.02 24.82
N PHE A 434 14.16 21.49 23.57
CA PHE A 434 15.18 22.30 22.90
C PHE A 434 15.38 23.66 23.59
N SER A 435 14.30 24.35 23.93
CA SER A 435 14.38 25.67 24.60
C SER A 435 14.94 25.59 26.02
N SER A 436 14.64 24.52 26.77
CA SER A 436 15.16 24.32 28.14
C SER A 436 16.63 23.90 28.17
N SER A 437 17.13 23.24 27.12
CA SER A 437 18.51 22.76 27.06
C SER A 437 19.47 23.83 26.54
N SER A 438 20.27 24.42 27.43
CA SER A 438 21.35 25.35 27.03
C SER A 438 22.43 24.65 26.17
N ALA A 439 22.67 23.35 26.39
CA ALA A 439 23.64 22.57 25.62
C ALA A 439 23.13 22.24 24.21
N ALA A 440 21.82 22.16 24.00
CA ALA A 440 21.24 21.95 22.66
C ALA A 440 21.49 23.17 21.76
N ARG A 441 21.43 24.38 22.32
CA ARG A 441 21.59 25.64 21.59
C ARG A 441 23.04 26.02 21.28
N SER A 442 24.03 25.34 21.87
CA SER A 442 25.44 25.68 21.63
C SER A 442 25.82 25.45 20.16
N GLY A 443 26.29 26.50 19.49
CA GLY A 443 26.73 26.43 18.09
C GLY A 443 25.58 26.43 17.06
N ILE A 444 24.36 26.80 17.47
CA ILE A 444 23.20 26.93 16.58
C ILE A 444 22.80 28.39 16.46
N THR A 445 22.45 28.79 15.24
CA THR A 445 21.86 30.09 14.96
C THR A 445 20.36 30.05 15.22
N ASP A 446 19.89 30.90 16.13
CA ASP A 446 18.47 31.02 16.44
C ASP A 446 17.68 31.46 15.19
N GLY A 447 16.51 30.85 15.01
CA GLY A 447 15.56 31.22 13.95
C GLY A 447 14.70 32.43 14.32
N MET A 448 13.77 32.80 13.43
CA MET A 448 12.93 33.99 13.61
C MET A 448 11.67 33.78 14.47
N SER A 449 11.45 32.58 15.01
CA SER A 449 10.17 32.27 15.68
C SER A 449 10.09 32.89 17.08
N VAL A 450 9.14 33.82 17.25
CA VAL A 450 8.88 34.57 18.49
C VAL A 450 7.82 33.84 19.34
N GLY A 451 8.25 33.26 20.46
CA GLY A 451 7.44 33.00 21.67
C GLY A 451 6.32 31.94 21.59
N MET A 452 6.33 30.99 22.53
CA MET A 452 5.16 30.15 22.80
C MET A 452 4.10 30.95 23.56
N LEU A 453 2.93 31.15 22.95
CA LEU A 453 1.76 31.69 23.65
C LEU A 453 1.01 30.57 24.38
N PRO A 454 0.76 30.68 25.71
CA PRO A 454 0.00 29.67 26.45
C PRO A 454 -1.44 29.56 25.90
N PRO A 455 -1.95 28.34 25.67
CA PRO A 455 -3.22 28.15 24.98
C PRO A 455 -4.43 28.38 25.90
N SER A 456 -5.14 29.50 25.72
CA SER A 456 -6.49 29.69 26.25
C SER A 456 -7.53 28.86 25.47
N PRO A 457 -8.68 28.48 26.03
CA PRO A 457 -9.67 27.62 25.35
C PRO A 457 -10.17 28.21 24.01
N ILE A 458 -10.40 29.53 23.95
CA ILE A 458 -10.79 30.24 22.72
C ILE A 458 -9.68 30.12 21.66
N THR A 459 -8.42 30.24 22.07
CA THR A 459 -7.28 30.08 21.16
C THR A 459 -7.08 28.64 20.69
N ARG A 460 -7.58 27.62 21.42
CA ARG A 460 -7.51 26.22 21.00
C ARG A 460 -8.44 25.93 19.82
N MET A 461 -9.69 26.41 19.87
CA MET A 461 -10.65 26.19 18.78
C MET A 461 -10.24 26.94 17.50
N SER A 462 -9.82 28.21 17.64
CA SER A 462 -9.26 28.99 16.52
C SER A 462 -8.04 28.29 15.89
N ARG A 463 -7.15 27.73 16.72
CA ARG A 463 -5.99 26.97 16.25
C ARG A 463 -6.39 25.66 15.55
N ALA A 464 -7.34 24.92 16.10
CA ALA A 464 -7.85 23.68 15.50
C ALA A 464 -8.44 23.95 14.10
N ASN A 465 -9.22 25.02 13.94
CA ASN A 465 -9.77 25.41 12.64
C ASN A 465 -8.66 25.71 11.62
N LYS A 466 -7.60 26.42 12.02
CA LYS A 466 -6.46 26.72 11.13
C LYS A 466 -5.67 25.46 10.76
N ILE A 467 -5.49 24.53 11.71
CA ILE A 467 -4.84 23.24 11.41
C ILE A 467 -5.71 22.43 10.43
N GLY A 468 -7.03 22.42 10.61
CA GLY A 468 -7.96 21.81 9.66
C GLY A 468 -7.89 22.43 8.27
N LEU A 469 -7.78 23.76 8.17
CA LEU A 469 -7.57 24.45 6.90
C LEU A 469 -6.23 24.11 6.24
N CYS A 470 -5.15 23.93 7.02
CA CYS A 470 -3.88 23.43 6.49
C CYS A 470 -4.01 22.01 5.92
N LEU A 471 -4.67 21.10 6.65
CA LEU A 471 -4.92 19.74 6.17
C LEU A 471 -5.77 19.73 4.89
N ALA A 472 -6.79 20.58 4.82
CA ALA A 472 -7.60 20.74 3.62
C ALA A 472 -6.78 21.28 2.44
N LEU A 473 -5.87 22.23 2.69
CA LEU A 473 -4.97 22.76 1.68
C LEU A 473 -3.96 21.70 1.18
N GLU A 474 -3.35 20.93 2.09
CA GLU A 474 -2.49 19.80 1.75
C GLU A 474 -3.23 18.78 0.86
N PHE A 475 -4.42 18.36 1.28
CA PHE A 475 -5.24 17.42 0.52
C PHE A 475 -5.65 17.98 -0.86
N THR A 476 -5.92 19.28 -0.95
CA THR A 476 -6.24 19.95 -2.23
C THR A 476 -5.04 19.90 -3.18
N LEU A 477 -3.82 20.15 -2.66
CA LEU A 477 -2.59 20.05 -3.45
C LEU A 477 -2.31 18.62 -3.89
N ASP A 478 -2.48 17.64 -2.98
CA ASP A 478 -2.35 16.21 -3.30
C ASP A 478 -3.35 15.79 -4.38
N THR A 479 -4.59 16.27 -4.31
CA THR A 479 -5.64 16.02 -5.31
C THR A 479 -5.29 16.68 -6.66
N ALA A 480 -4.69 17.88 -6.65
CA ALA A 480 -4.24 18.54 -7.88
C ALA A 480 -3.10 17.76 -8.56
N VAL A 481 -2.13 17.26 -7.79
CA VAL A 481 -1.04 16.40 -8.30
C VAL A 481 -1.60 15.10 -8.86
N TRP A 482 -2.51 14.45 -8.14
CA TRP A 482 -3.22 13.26 -8.61
C TRP A 482 -3.97 13.52 -9.92
N GLY A 483 -4.70 14.64 -10.02
CA GLY A 483 -5.43 15.01 -11.22
C GLY A 483 -4.49 15.23 -12.42
N GLY A 484 -3.34 15.85 -12.19
CA GLY A 484 -2.27 15.98 -13.19
C GLY A 484 -1.73 14.63 -13.65
N ALA A 485 -1.42 13.73 -12.70
CA ALA A 485 -0.94 12.37 -13.01
C ALA A 485 -1.99 11.55 -13.78
N TYR A 486 -3.27 11.64 -13.41
CA TYR A 486 -4.38 11.00 -14.11
C TYR A 486 -4.49 11.49 -15.56
N LEU A 487 -4.48 12.81 -15.78
CA LEU A 487 -4.55 13.37 -17.13
C LEU A 487 -3.34 12.96 -17.97
N TRP A 488 -2.15 12.89 -17.36
CA TRP A 488 -0.93 12.48 -18.04
C TRP A 488 -0.96 10.99 -18.42
N ALA A 489 -1.37 10.12 -17.49
CA ALA A 489 -1.53 8.70 -17.74
C ALA A 489 -2.58 8.45 -18.84
N LYS A 490 -3.72 9.14 -18.78
CA LYS A 490 -4.76 9.08 -19.82
C LYS A 490 -4.25 9.56 -21.17
N TYR A 491 -3.48 10.66 -21.20
CA TYR A 491 -2.91 11.19 -22.44
C TYR A 491 -1.94 10.19 -23.07
N ILE A 492 -1.01 9.63 -22.29
CA ILE A 492 -0.05 8.63 -22.80
C ILE A 492 -0.79 7.36 -23.24
N GLY A 493 -1.71 6.86 -22.42
CA GLY A 493 -2.49 5.67 -22.71
C GLY A 493 -3.29 5.78 -24.01
N THR A 494 -3.96 6.92 -24.23
CA THR A 494 -4.76 7.15 -25.45
C THR A 494 -3.91 7.45 -26.68
N THR A 495 -2.83 8.23 -26.56
CA THR A 495 -2.02 8.67 -27.71
C THR A 495 -0.97 7.66 -28.16
N ARG A 496 -0.34 6.94 -27.23
CA ARG A 496 0.77 6.01 -27.52
C ARG A 496 0.40 4.55 -27.43
N TYR A 497 -0.55 4.22 -26.54
CA TYR A 497 -0.91 2.84 -26.25
C TYR A 497 -2.34 2.47 -26.68
N HIS A 498 -3.00 3.37 -27.42
CA HIS A 498 -4.29 3.14 -28.04
C HIS A 498 -5.41 2.73 -27.07
N TRP A 499 -5.39 3.19 -25.82
CA TRP A 499 -6.47 2.97 -24.86
C TRP A 499 -7.83 3.36 -25.47
N GLY A 500 -8.79 2.43 -25.42
CA GLY A 500 -10.12 2.59 -26.00
C GLY A 500 -10.23 2.27 -27.50
N ARG A 501 -9.15 1.81 -28.14
CA ARG A 501 -9.13 1.37 -29.55
C ARG A 501 -8.60 -0.07 -29.73
N THR A 502 -8.38 -0.78 -28.63
CA THR A 502 -7.86 -2.16 -28.59
C THR A 502 -8.95 -3.13 -28.23
#